data_AF-A0ABD0PGE4-F1
#
_entry.id   AF-A0ABD0PGE4-F1
#
_cell.length_a   1.000
_cell.length_b   1.000
_cell.length_c   1.000
_cell.angle_alpha   90.00
_cell.angle_beta   90.00
_cell.angle_gamma   90.00
#
_symmetry.space_group_name_H-M   'P 1'
#
loop_
_entity.id
_entity.type
_entity.pdbx_description
1 polymer ?
#
loop_
_entity_poly.entity_id
_entity_poly.type
_entity_poly.pdbx_seq_one_letter_code
_entity_poly.pdbx_strand_id
1 'polypeptide(L)'
;PRARTSAPPPPPVFEISTRSRFAPLHETERDAVIVGDSTVRYVRATLAKGKVHTHCFPVACVLNVSAQIPTILKDSESVGVIVLHTGVNDIKLQQTE
;
A
#
# COMPACT_ATOMS: atom_id res chain seq x y z
N PRO A 1 8.20 -25.87 -42.33
CA PRO A 1 8.76 -25.98 -40.96
C PRO A 1 8.19 -24.89 -40.04
N ARG A 2 7.23 -25.22 -39.17
CA ARG A 2 6.57 -24.26 -38.28
C ARG A 2 7.35 -24.18 -36.98
N ALA A 3 7.98 -23.04 -36.69
CA ALA A 3 8.69 -22.82 -35.43
C ALA A 3 7.71 -22.91 -34.27
N ARG A 4 7.93 -23.86 -33.35
CA ARG A 4 7.25 -23.93 -32.06
C ARG A 4 7.84 -22.85 -31.17
N THR A 5 7.17 -21.71 -31.06
CA THR A 5 7.47 -20.72 -30.02
C THR A 5 6.97 -21.29 -28.68
N SER A 6 7.89 -21.58 -27.77
CA SER A 6 7.57 -21.99 -26.40
C SER A 6 6.84 -20.87 -25.67
N ALA A 7 5.83 -21.21 -24.87
CA ALA A 7 5.10 -20.25 -24.05
C ALA A 7 6.05 -19.60 -23.02
N PRO A 8 5.89 -18.31 -22.72
CA PRO A 8 6.68 -17.65 -21.68
C PRO A 8 6.41 -18.29 -20.31
N PRO A 9 7.41 -18.33 -19.42
CA PRO A 9 7.24 -18.89 -18.08
C PRO A 9 6.17 -18.12 -17.31
N PRO A 10 5.37 -18.80 -16.46
CA PRO A 10 4.40 -18.11 -15.63
C PRO A 10 5.11 -17.10 -14.71
N PRO A 11 4.46 -15.96 -14.39
CA PRO A 11 5.02 -14.99 -13.47
C PRO A 11 5.29 -15.66 -12.11
N PRO A 12 6.32 -15.22 -11.37
CA PRO A 12 6.60 -15.73 -10.04
C PRO A 12 5.37 -15.48 -9.15
N VAL A 13 4.72 -16.58 -8.73
CA VAL A 13 3.61 -16.54 -7.78
C VAL A 13 4.23 -16.45 -6.40
N PHE A 14 4.20 -15.26 -5.79
CA PHE A 14 4.53 -15.13 -4.38
C PHE A 14 3.36 -15.72 -3.56
N GLU A 15 3.63 -16.77 -2.80
CA GLU A 15 2.65 -17.39 -1.91
C GLU A 15 2.44 -16.48 -0.69
N ILE A 16 1.41 -15.64 -0.77
CA ILE A 16 1.00 -14.80 0.36
C ILE A 16 0.13 -15.66 1.27
N SER A 17 0.69 -16.06 2.42
CA SER A 17 -0.05 -16.82 3.44
C SER A 17 -1.35 -16.10 3.80
N THR A 18 -2.48 -16.77 3.56
CA THR A 18 -3.82 -16.27 3.92
C THR A 18 -4.15 -16.47 5.40
N ARG A 19 -3.22 -17.04 6.18
CA ARG A 19 -3.42 -17.27 7.61
C ARG A 19 -3.43 -15.91 8.31
N SER A 20 -4.64 -15.44 8.59
CA SER A 20 -4.97 -14.21 9.32
C SER A 20 -5.16 -12.93 8.48
N ARG A 21 -6.10 -12.97 7.51
CA ARG A 21 -6.57 -11.74 6.81
C ARG A 21 -7.42 -10.80 7.67
N PHE A 22 -7.74 -11.20 8.90
CA PHE A 22 -8.59 -10.45 9.83
C PHE A 22 -7.99 -10.32 11.24
N ALA A 23 -6.74 -10.77 11.47
CA ALA A 23 -6.09 -10.28 12.67
C ALA A 23 -5.99 -8.75 12.55
N PRO A 24 -6.20 -8.02 13.66
CA PRO A 24 -5.65 -6.68 13.76
C PRO A 24 -4.22 -6.72 13.23
N LEU A 25 -3.79 -5.65 12.54
CA LEU A 25 -2.36 -5.41 12.34
C LEU A 25 -1.69 -5.79 13.67
N HIS A 26 -0.78 -6.77 13.62
CA HIS A 26 -0.24 -7.54 14.75
C HIS A 26 -0.06 -6.67 16.00
N GLU A 27 0.00 -7.23 17.20
CA GLU A 27 0.38 -6.50 18.43
C GLU A 27 1.77 -5.83 18.27
N THR A 28 1.83 -4.75 17.53
CA THR A 28 2.94 -3.84 17.47
C THR A 28 2.55 -2.84 18.53
N GLU A 29 3.32 -2.73 19.61
CA GLU A 29 3.18 -1.62 20.57
C GLU A 29 3.56 -0.27 19.95
N ARG A 30 3.64 -0.23 18.62
CA ARG A 30 4.17 0.78 17.73
C ARG A 30 3.02 1.35 16.92
N ASP A 31 3.20 2.60 16.53
CA ASP A 31 2.24 3.33 15.72
C ASP A 31 2.16 2.72 14.31
N ALA A 32 1.02 2.90 13.65
CA ALA A 32 0.84 2.57 12.24
C ALA A 32 0.56 3.84 11.44
N VAL A 33 1.04 3.83 10.19
CA VAL A 33 0.79 4.91 9.25
C VAL A 33 0.00 4.37 8.06
N ILE A 34 -1.08 5.04 7.70
CA ILE A 34 -1.85 4.78 6.49
C ILE A 34 -1.58 5.95 5.54
N VAL A 35 -1.06 5.68 4.35
CA VAL A 35 -0.80 6.71 3.33
C VAL A 35 -1.49 6.32 2.04
N GLY A 36 -2.18 7.26 1.42
CA GLY A 36 -2.83 6.97 0.15
C GLY A 36 -3.59 8.12 -0.47
N ASP A 37 -4.34 7.77 -1.52
CA ASP A 37 -5.22 8.70 -2.21
C ASP A 37 -6.50 9.01 -1.41
N SER A 38 -7.52 9.60 -2.04
CA SER A 38 -8.79 9.91 -1.38
C SER A 38 -9.47 8.72 -0.71
N THR A 39 -9.15 7.49 -1.11
CA THR A 39 -9.76 6.26 -0.57
C THR A 39 -9.41 6.04 0.90
N VAL A 40 -8.19 6.42 1.34
CA VAL A 40 -7.77 6.21 2.74
C VAL A 40 -8.55 7.06 3.74
N ARG A 41 -9.26 8.10 3.28
CA ARG A 41 -10.17 8.91 4.12
C ARG A 41 -11.24 8.06 4.82
N TYR A 42 -11.65 6.96 4.19
CA TYR A 42 -12.72 6.09 4.70
C TYR A 42 -12.19 4.87 5.47
N VAL A 43 -10.87 4.74 5.60
CA VAL A 43 -10.26 3.63 6.32
C VAL A 43 -10.20 3.97 7.81
N ARG A 44 -10.79 3.11 8.65
CA ARG A 44 -10.60 3.12 10.09
C ARG A 44 -9.85 1.86 10.49
N ALA A 45 -8.60 2.01 10.89
CA ALA A 45 -7.82 0.95 11.51
C ALA A 45 -7.75 1.17 13.03
N THR A 46 -7.76 0.08 13.76
CA THR A 46 -7.59 0.06 15.22
C THR A 46 -6.40 -0.82 15.55
N LEU A 47 -5.52 -0.32 16.41
CA LEU A 47 -4.46 -1.10 17.01
C LEU A 47 -4.81 -1.41 18.46
N ALA A 48 -4.35 -2.56 18.96
CA ALA A 48 -4.49 -2.91 20.38
C ALA A 48 -3.69 -1.95 21.29
N LYS A 49 -2.54 -1.46 20.80
CA LYS A 49 -1.65 -0.47 21.42
C LYS A 49 -1.07 0.44 20.31
N GLY A 50 -0.71 1.68 20.65
CA GLY A 50 -0.19 2.66 19.69
C GLY A 50 -1.27 3.48 18.99
N LYS A 51 -0.85 4.37 18.08
CA LYS A 51 -1.71 5.29 17.32
C LYS A 51 -1.71 4.94 15.84
N VAL A 52 -2.82 5.26 15.16
CA VAL A 52 -2.91 5.20 13.70
C VAL A 52 -2.90 6.62 13.15
N HIS A 53 -1.90 6.94 12.33
CA HIS A 53 -1.79 8.20 11.62
C HIS A 53 -2.21 7.99 10.16
N THR A 54 -3.17 8.77 9.67
CA THR A 54 -3.65 8.66 8.28
C THR A 54 -3.28 9.92 7.50
N HIS A 55 -2.56 9.73 6.40
CA HIS A 55 -2.16 10.77 5.45
C HIS A 55 -2.91 10.56 4.13
N CYS A 56 -3.94 11.37 3.92
CA CYS A 56 -4.77 11.36 2.73
C CYS A 56 -4.28 12.44 1.74
N PHE A 57 -3.89 12.03 0.54
CA PHE A 57 -3.52 12.92 -0.56
C PHE A 57 -4.51 12.74 -1.71
N PRO A 58 -5.63 13.51 -1.75
CA PRO A 58 -6.62 13.38 -2.81
C PRO A 58 -5.99 13.52 -4.19
N VAL A 59 -6.53 12.80 -5.18
CA VAL A 59 -6.05 12.74 -6.59
C VAL A 59 -4.57 12.35 -6.78
N ALA A 60 -3.85 11.97 -5.72
CA ALA A 60 -2.46 11.59 -5.82
C ALA A 60 -2.30 10.29 -6.62
N CYS A 61 -1.34 10.29 -7.52
CA CYS A 61 -0.81 9.10 -8.18
C CYS A 61 0.26 8.43 -7.32
N VAL A 62 0.72 7.24 -7.71
CA VAL A 62 1.74 6.45 -6.98
C VAL A 62 2.99 7.29 -6.71
N LEU A 63 3.48 8.04 -7.70
CA LEU A 63 4.68 8.85 -7.57
C LEU A 63 4.52 10.03 -6.60
N ASN A 64 3.32 10.63 -6.54
CA ASN A 64 3.05 11.70 -5.57
C ASN A 64 3.08 11.16 -4.14
N VAL A 65 2.49 9.98 -3.90
CA VAL A 65 2.53 9.31 -2.59
C VAL A 65 3.95 8.91 -2.22
N SER A 66 4.70 8.31 -3.14
CA SER A 66 6.09 7.90 -2.94
C SER A 66 6.98 9.06 -2.48
N ALA A 67 6.84 10.24 -3.10
CA ALA A 67 7.61 11.43 -2.74
C ALA A 67 7.36 11.92 -1.30
N GLN A 68 6.23 11.59 -0.68
CA GLN A 68 5.89 12.01 0.68
C GLN A 68 6.41 11.06 1.75
N ILE A 69 6.71 9.80 1.41
CA ILE A 69 7.10 8.76 2.37
C ILE A 69 8.33 9.16 3.19
N PRO A 70 9.43 9.69 2.61
CA PRO A 70 10.58 10.10 3.41
C PRO A 70 10.25 11.18 4.45
N THR A 71 9.37 12.13 4.12
CA THR A 71 8.96 13.18 5.05
C THR A 71 8.05 12.66 6.14
N ILE A 72 7.09 11.79 5.80
CA ILE A 72 6.17 11.18 6.75
C ILE A 72 6.94 10.31 7.76
N LEU A 73 8.00 9.64 7.33
CA LEU A 73 8.76 8.71 8.17
C LEU A 73 10.04 9.29 8.78
N LYS A 74 10.31 10.59 8.59
CA LYS A 74 11.61 11.19 8.90
C LYS A 74 12.05 11.00 10.35
N ASP A 75 11.09 11.06 11.28
CA ASP A 75 11.33 10.98 12.73
C ASP A 75 10.51 9.85 13.38
N SER A 76 10.07 8.87 12.59
CA SER A 76 9.09 7.87 13.04
C SER A 76 9.74 6.59 13.58
N GLU A 77 10.50 6.70 14.68
CA GLU A 77 11.04 5.54 15.40
C GLU A 77 9.94 4.64 15.99
N SER A 78 8.76 5.22 16.26
CA SER A 78 7.61 4.51 16.81
C SER A 78 6.79 3.76 15.76
N VAL A 79 7.04 3.90 14.46
CA VAL A 79 6.19 3.30 13.42
C VAL A 79 6.60 1.86 13.15
N GLY A 80 5.68 0.92 13.37
CA GLY A 80 5.88 -0.51 13.15
C GLY A 80 5.33 -1.00 11.82
N VAL A 81 4.30 -0.33 11.29
CA VAL A 81 3.61 -0.74 10.07
C VAL A 81 3.22 0.48 9.23
N ILE A 82 3.34 0.31 7.91
CA ILE A 82 2.85 1.28 6.93
C ILE A 82 1.90 0.57 5.97
N VAL A 83 0.71 1.15 5.79
CA VAL A 83 -0.26 0.72 4.78
C VAL A 83 -0.25 1.75 3.65
N LEU A 84 0.05 1.28 2.43
CA LEU A 84 0.04 2.11 1.22
C LEU A 84 -1.17 1.76 0.37
N HIS A 85 -2.00 2.75 0.05
CA HIS A 85 -3.15 2.57 -0.84
C HIS A 85 -3.24 3.68 -1.89
N THR A 86 -2.80 3.38 -3.11
CA THR A 86 -2.73 4.32 -4.24
C THR A 86 -2.79 3.53 -5.56
N GLY A 87 -2.85 4.21 -6.70
CA GLY A 87 -2.83 3.61 -8.04
C GLY A 87 -4.13 3.81 -8.84
N VAL A 88 -5.25 4.11 -8.18
CA VAL A 88 -6.53 4.32 -8.88
C VAL A 88 -6.48 5.55 -9.79
N ASN A 89 -5.77 6.60 -9.37
CA ASN A 89 -5.62 7.82 -10.17
C ASN A 89 -4.64 7.65 -11.34
N ASP A 90 -3.62 6.79 -11.20
CA ASP A 90 -2.68 6.46 -12.27
C ASP A 90 -3.38 5.77 -13.45
N ILE A 91 -4.36 4.89 -13.17
CA ILE A 91 -5.14 4.19 -14.21
C ILE A 91 -6.00 5.19 -14.99
N LYS A 92 -6.64 6.15 -14.31
CA LYS A 92 -7.44 7.18 -14.99
C LYS A 92 -6.60 8.04 -15.92
N LEU A 93 -5.35 8.35 -15.53
CA LEU A 93 -4.43 9.09 -16.38
C LEU A 93 -4.09 8.32 -17.67
N GLN A 94 -3.92 7.00 -17.58
CA GLN A 94 -3.66 6.14 -18.75
C GLN A 94 -4.88 5.88 -19.65
N GLN A 95 -6.09 6.26 -19.22
CA GLN A 95 -7.32 6.12 -20.01
C GLN A 95 -7.77 7.41 -20.70
N THR A 96 -6.99 8.49 -20.58
CA THR A 96 -7.31 9.80 -21.19
C THR A 96 -6.54 10.02 -22.49
N GLU A 97 -6.40 8.98 -23.33
CA GLU A 97 -5.81 9.07 -24.68
C GLU A 97 -6.90 9.18 -25.76
#